data_AF-U7V7W1-F1
#
_entry.id   AF-U7V7W1-F1
#
_cell.length_a   1.000
_cell.length_b   1.000
_cell.length_c   1.000
_cell.angle_alpha   90.00
_cell.angle_beta   90.00
_cell.angle_gamma   90.00
#
_symmetry.space_group_name_H-M   'P 1'
#
loop_
_entity.id
_entity.type
_entity.pdbx_description
1 polymer ?
#
loop_
_entity_poly.entity_id
_entity_poly.type
_entity_poly.pdbx_seq_one_letter_code
_entity_poly.pdbx_strand_id
1 'polypeptide(L)'
;MRGDYSGEIKFDSYDTSAGTYEPATREHRAKNTPKPVKPANIDNKTVAGIYSALGHYAAAITYAINTGEDTCIQQVNMEEAGKKGVYEYFGKPFTQAWVGESKCVFILKDPLPTKKDDTYMWPCTTKITIGEFAVSDGRARDISSDKREITDDAEMHLTYKDNKWVISTDALFFSSATSGTNKV
;
A
#
# COMPACT_ATOMS: atom_id res chain seq x y z
N MET A 1 -3.35 -23.33 -12.98
CA MET A 1 -3.76 -22.34 -11.97
C MET A 1 -2.71 -22.36 -10.87
N ARG A 2 -2.19 -21.21 -10.41
CA ARG A 2 -1.28 -21.16 -9.25
C ARG A 2 -2.09 -21.62 -8.01
N GLY A 3 -1.64 -22.65 -7.33
CA GLY A 3 -2.32 -23.24 -6.17
C GLY A 3 -1.95 -22.60 -4.84
N ASP A 4 -0.90 -21.76 -4.83
CA ASP A 4 -0.35 -21.14 -3.64
C ASP A 4 0.10 -19.71 -3.94
N TYR A 5 -0.56 -18.74 -3.32
CA TYR A 5 -0.27 -17.31 -3.41
C TYR A 5 0.35 -16.74 -2.15
N SER A 6 0.72 -17.57 -1.17
CA SER A 6 1.40 -17.12 0.05
C SER A 6 2.73 -16.42 -0.26
N GLY A 7 3.16 -15.58 0.68
CA GLY A 7 4.35 -14.74 0.56
C GLY A 7 4.07 -13.33 0.02
N GLU A 8 5.13 -12.60 -0.30
CA GLU A 8 5.06 -11.23 -0.79
C GLU A 8 4.27 -11.16 -2.12
N ILE A 9 3.28 -10.27 -2.17
CA ILE A 9 2.56 -9.97 -3.41
C ILE A 9 3.52 -9.31 -4.40
N LYS A 10 3.65 -9.89 -5.58
CA LYS A 10 4.39 -9.31 -6.70
C LYS A 10 3.46 -8.48 -7.56
N PHE A 11 3.89 -7.28 -7.91
CA PHE A 11 3.17 -6.37 -8.78
C PHE A 11 4.15 -5.68 -9.72
N ASP A 12 3.95 -5.90 -11.02
CA ASP A 12 4.89 -5.49 -12.08
C ASP A 12 4.21 -4.63 -13.16
N SER A 13 2.97 -4.17 -12.91
CA SER A 13 2.18 -3.42 -13.89
C SER A 13 2.34 -1.91 -13.66
N TYR A 14 3.31 -1.30 -14.34
CA TYR A 14 3.59 0.14 -14.23
C TYR A 14 3.67 0.83 -15.58
N ASP A 15 3.22 2.08 -15.62
CA ASP A 15 3.51 3.04 -16.69
C ASP A 15 4.79 3.82 -16.34
N THR A 16 5.79 3.71 -17.21
CA THR A 16 7.10 4.37 -17.09
C THR A 16 7.29 5.50 -18.11
N SER A 17 6.21 5.94 -18.77
CA SER A 17 6.26 6.97 -19.82
C SER A 17 6.64 8.38 -19.33
N ALA A 18 6.63 8.62 -18.01
CA ALA A 18 6.99 9.90 -17.41
C ALA A 18 8.47 10.29 -17.58
N GLY A 19 9.34 9.34 -17.96
CA GLY A 19 10.78 9.57 -18.18
C GLY A 19 11.67 8.72 -17.28
N THR A 20 12.97 9.04 -17.24
CA THR A 20 13.93 8.34 -16.37
C THR A 20 13.63 8.62 -14.90
N TYR A 21 13.46 7.57 -14.11
CA TYR A 21 13.27 7.67 -12.67
C TYR A 21 14.44 8.39 -11.99
N GLU A 22 14.13 9.39 -11.17
CA GLU A 22 15.07 10.07 -10.29
C GLU A 22 14.68 9.77 -8.83
N PRO A 23 15.56 9.17 -8.01
CA PRO A 23 15.25 8.90 -6.61
C PRO A 23 15.10 10.20 -5.81
N ALA A 24 14.43 10.13 -4.66
CA ALA A 24 14.31 11.28 -3.78
C ALA A 24 15.68 11.66 -3.18
N THR A 25 15.88 12.96 -2.97
CA THR A 25 17.05 13.52 -2.28
C THR A 25 16.61 14.30 -1.06
N ARG A 26 17.53 14.92 -0.33
CA ARG A 26 17.17 15.78 0.82
C ARG A 26 16.52 17.10 0.39
N GLU A 27 16.57 17.42 -0.90
CA GLU A 27 16.12 18.67 -1.51
C GLU A 27 14.82 18.50 -2.30
N HIS A 28 14.57 17.32 -2.88
CA HIS A 28 13.35 17.06 -3.63
C HIS A 28 12.86 15.61 -3.53
N ARG A 29 11.55 15.42 -3.81
CA ARG A 29 10.92 14.11 -3.96
C ARG A 29 11.47 13.32 -5.14
N ALA A 30 11.16 12.04 -5.18
CA ALA A 30 11.37 11.23 -6.37
C ALA A 30 10.62 11.83 -7.56
N LYS A 31 11.24 11.80 -8.74
CA LYS A 31 10.62 12.24 -10.01
C LYS A 31 10.49 11.07 -10.96
N ASN A 32 9.48 11.14 -11.82
CA ASN A 32 9.18 10.11 -12.82
C ASN A 32 9.03 8.72 -12.18
N THR A 33 8.48 8.66 -10.97
CA THR A 33 8.13 7.41 -10.30
C THR A 33 7.19 6.60 -11.19
N PRO A 34 7.50 5.32 -11.49
CA PRO A 34 6.61 4.48 -12.29
C PRO A 34 5.19 4.46 -11.71
N LYS A 35 4.21 4.80 -12.53
CA LYS A 35 2.81 4.91 -12.09
C LYS A 35 2.16 3.53 -12.12
N PRO A 36 1.65 3.00 -11.00
CA PRO A 36 0.95 1.72 -11.02
C PRO A 36 -0.28 1.80 -11.91
N VAL A 37 -0.48 0.77 -12.73
CA VAL A 37 -1.64 0.66 -13.62
C VAL A 37 -2.44 -0.59 -13.31
N LYS A 38 -3.74 -0.50 -13.58
CA LYS A 38 -4.70 -1.58 -13.37
C LYS A 38 -4.27 -2.86 -14.14
N PRO A 39 -4.00 -3.99 -13.45
CA PRO A 39 -3.68 -5.26 -14.11
C PRO A 39 -4.85 -5.81 -14.92
N ALA A 40 -4.59 -6.46 -16.05
CA ALA A 40 -5.64 -6.98 -16.93
C ALA A 40 -6.57 -8.00 -16.27
N ASN A 41 -6.06 -8.79 -15.32
CA ASN A 41 -6.81 -9.86 -14.64
C ASN A 41 -7.52 -9.40 -13.35
N ILE A 42 -7.37 -8.13 -12.94
CA ILE A 42 -7.88 -7.64 -11.66
C ILE A 42 -9.42 -7.71 -11.57
N ASP A 43 -10.16 -7.60 -12.68
CA ASP A 43 -11.62 -7.66 -12.65
C ASP A 43 -12.14 -9.11 -12.74
N ASN A 44 -11.27 -10.09 -12.98
CA ASN A 44 -11.69 -11.48 -13.09
C ASN A 44 -12.09 -12.01 -11.71
N LYS A 45 -13.27 -12.63 -11.60
CA LYS A 45 -13.78 -13.30 -10.39
C LYS A 45 -12.99 -14.57 -10.04
N THR A 46 -11.71 -14.40 -9.71
CA THR A 46 -10.73 -15.45 -9.42
C THR A 46 -9.83 -15.02 -8.26
N VAL A 47 -9.17 -15.97 -7.60
CA VAL A 47 -8.16 -15.69 -6.57
C VAL A 47 -6.99 -14.86 -7.14
N ALA A 48 -6.61 -15.10 -8.40
CA ALA A 48 -5.61 -14.27 -9.09
C ALA A 48 -6.05 -12.80 -9.22
N GLY A 49 -7.35 -12.55 -9.41
CA GLY A 49 -7.90 -11.19 -9.45
C GLY A 49 -7.81 -10.49 -8.10
N ILE A 50 -8.09 -11.20 -7.00
CA ILE A 50 -7.89 -10.70 -5.63
C ILE A 50 -6.41 -10.35 -5.39
N TYR A 51 -5.50 -11.27 -5.74
CA TYR A 51 -4.06 -11.06 -5.61
C TYR A 51 -3.60 -9.80 -6.37
N SER A 52 -4.06 -9.62 -7.60
CA SER A 52 -3.79 -8.43 -8.41
C SER A 52 -4.41 -7.16 -7.83
N ALA A 53 -5.59 -7.23 -7.21
CA ALA A 53 -6.22 -6.08 -6.56
C ALA A 53 -5.42 -5.60 -5.35
N LEU A 54 -4.97 -6.52 -4.50
CA LEU A 54 -4.13 -6.23 -3.35
C LEU A 54 -2.74 -5.71 -3.77
N GLY A 55 -2.14 -6.29 -4.81
CA GLY A 55 -0.87 -5.79 -5.37
C GLY A 55 -0.98 -4.39 -5.94
N HIS A 56 -2.04 -4.11 -6.69
CA HIS A 56 -2.32 -2.77 -7.22
C HIS A 56 -2.52 -1.75 -6.09
N TYR A 57 -3.21 -2.14 -5.02
CA TYR A 57 -3.40 -1.30 -3.85
C TYR A 57 -2.08 -0.99 -3.12
N ALA A 58 -1.23 -1.98 -2.85
CA ALA A 58 0.09 -1.77 -2.25
C ALA A 58 0.99 -0.86 -3.10
N ALA A 59 0.94 -1.03 -4.43
CA ALA A 59 1.66 -0.19 -5.38
C ALA A 59 1.12 1.26 -5.40
N ALA A 60 -0.19 1.45 -5.25
CA ALA A 60 -0.81 2.77 -5.12
C ALA A 60 -0.37 3.50 -3.84
N ILE A 61 -0.27 2.80 -2.70
CA ILE A 61 0.31 3.37 -1.46
C ILE A 61 1.76 3.78 -1.69
N THR A 62 2.55 2.90 -2.28
CA THR A 62 3.96 3.15 -2.60
C THR A 62 4.13 4.40 -3.47
N TYR A 63 3.32 4.53 -4.52
CA TYR A 63 3.32 5.70 -5.40
C TYR A 63 2.96 6.97 -4.62
N ALA A 64 1.92 6.93 -3.79
CA ALA A 64 1.49 8.07 -3.00
C ALA A 64 2.54 8.54 -1.99
N ILE A 65 3.24 7.63 -1.31
CA ILE A 65 4.32 8.00 -0.37
C ILE A 65 5.48 8.69 -1.10
N ASN A 66 5.90 8.13 -2.24
CA ASN A 66 7.09 8.62 -2.95
C ASN A 66 6.84 9.93 -3.71
N THR A 67 5.65 10.09 -4.29
CA THR A 67 5.31 11.26 -5.13
C THR A 67 4.56 12.35 -4.38
N GLY A 68 3.83 11.98 -3.33
CA GLY A 68 2.86 12.84 -2.67
C GLY A 68 1.52 12.98 -3.40
N GLU A 69 1.30 12.20 -4.46
CA GLU A 69 0.06 12.19 -5.25
C GLU A 69 -0.84 11.01 -4.88
N ASP A 70 -2.12 11.27 -4.60
CA ASP A 70 -3.10 10.24 -4.23
C ASP A 70 -3.87 9.67 -5.44
N THR A 71 -3.55 10.11 -6.67
CA THR A 71 -4.33 9.75 -7.88
C THR A 71 -4.48 8.24 -8.07
N CYS A 72 -3.45 7.46 -7.71
CA CYS A 72 -3.48 6.00 -7.77
C CYS A 72 -4.37 5.39 -6.68
N ILE A 73 -4.39 5.95 -5.47
CA ILE A 73 -5.29 5.52 -4.38
C ILE A 73 -6.76 5.72 -4.78
N GLN A 74 -7.07 6.85 -5.42
CA GLN A 74 -8.43 7.14 -5.90
C GLN A 74 -8.93 6.13 -6.95
N GLN A 75 -8.01 5.49 -7.69
CA GLN A 75 -8.33 4.46 -8.70
C GLN A 75 -8.47 3.05 -8.12
N VAL A 76 -8.08 2.84 -6.86
CA VAL A 76 -8.27 1.55 -6.18
C VAL A 76 -9.76 1.38 -5.88
N ASN A 77 -10.31 0.24 -6.28
CA ASN A 77 -11.70 -0.11 -6.01
C ASN A 77 -11.85 -0.58 -4.56
N MET A 78 -12.03 0.38 -3.67
CA MET A 78 -12.10 0.20 -2.22
C MET A 78 -13.32 0.95 -1.66
N GLU A 79 -13.89 0.45 -0.58
CA GLU A 79 -14.95 1.14 0.16
C GLU A 79 -14.45 2.47 0.74
N GLU A 80 -15.35 3.44 0.84
CA GLU A 80 -15.01 4.81 1.27
C GLU A 80 -14.41 4.86 2.69
N ALA A 81 -14.85 3.98 3.59
CA ALA A 81 -14.26 3.85 4.93
C ALA A 81 -12.78 3.42 4.88
N GLY A 82 -12.43 2.49 3.98
CA GLY A 82 -11.05 2.06 3.78
C GLY A 82 -10.17 3.17 3.21
N LYS A 83 -10.67 3.90 2.19
CA LYS A 83 -9.96 5.06 1.64
C LYS A 83 -9.74 6.14 2.69
N LYS A 84 -10.75 6.42 3.52
CA LYS A 84 -10.63 7.37 4.64
C LYS A 84 -9.53 6.94 5.62
N GLY A 85 -9.45 5.66 5.96
CA GLY A 85 -8.38 5.13 6.82
C GLY A 85 -6.97 5.34 6.26
N VAL A 86 -6.78 5.22 4.94
CA VAL A 86 -5.51 5.55 4.28
C VAL A 86 -5.16 7.03 4.48
N TYR A 87 -6.12 7.94 4.24
CA TYR A 87 -5.89 9.38 4.43
C TYR A 87 -5.73 9.77 5.90
N GLU A 88 -6.39 9.09 6.84
CA GLU A 88 -6.21 9.38 8.26
C GLU A 88 -4.80 9.00 8.74
N TYR A 89 -4.24 7.91 8.24
CA TYR A 89 -2.88 7.51 8.61
C TYR A 89 -1.80 8.35 7.94
N PHE A 90 -1.90 8.49 6.62
CA PHE A 90 -0.85 9.14 5.84
C PHE A 90 -1.07 10.65 5.65
N GLY A 91 -2.29 11.15 5.86
CA GLY A 91 -2.66 12.55 6.05
C GLY A 91 -2.08 13.59 5.07
N LYS A 92 -1.92 14.81 5.59
CA LYS A 92 -1.08 15.86 4.97
C LYS A 92 0.38 15.44 4.69
N PRO A 93 1.02 14.51 5.44
CA PRO A 93 2.38 14.06 5.16
C PRO A 93 2.65 13.68 3.71
N PHE A 94 1.70 13.07 2.98
CA PHE A 94 1.89 12.78 1.56
C PHE A 94 2.38 13.99 0.77
N THR A 95 1.79 15.17 0.98
CA THR A 95 2.12 16.36 0.19
C THR A 95 3.26 17.18 0.80
N GLN A 96 3.42 17.16 2.13
CA GLN A 96 4.34 18.05 2.84
C GLN A 96 5.67 17.42 3.29
N ALA A 97 5.76 16.09 3.26
CA ALA A 97 6.96 15.35 3.66
C ALA A 97 7.28 14.19 2.71
N TRP A 98 8.56 13.88 2.53
CA TRP A 98 8.99 12.73 1.74
C TRP A 98 10.10 11.97 2.43
N VAL A 99 10.32 10.75 1.98
CA VAL A 99 11.38 9.86 2.44
C VAL A 99 12.30 9.52 1.27
N GLY A 100 13.52 9.09 1.56
CA GLY A 100 14.49 8.75 0.51
C GLY A 100 13.97 7.69 -0.47
N GLU A 101 13.23 6.72 0.06
CA GLU A 101 12.50 5.71 -0.70
C GLU A 101 11.44 5.08 0.19
N SER A 102 10.34 4.60 -0.37
CA SER A 102 9.42 3.73 0.35
C SER A 102 8.86 2.65 -0.55
N LYS A 103 8.56 1.50 0.04
CA LYS A 103 7.85 0.40 -0.63
C LYS A 103 6.85 -0.21 0.36
N CYS A 104 5.59 -0.26 -0.04
CA CYS A 104 4.54 -1.00 0.65
C CYS A 104 4.32 -2.33 -0.06
N VAL A 105 4.26 -3.43 0.70
CA VAL A 105 3.90 -4.76 0.22
C VAL A 105 2.97 -5.45 1.21
N PHE A 106 2.11 -6.33 0.70
CA PHE A 106 1.38 -7.30 1.52
C PHE A 106 2.04 -8.66 1.39
N ILE A 107 2.22 -9.34 2.52
CA ILE A 107 2.78 -10.68 2.62
C ILE A 107 1.64 -11.60 3.04
N LEU A 108 1.11 -12.38 2.09
CA LEU A 108 -0.04 -13.25 2.32
C LEU A 108 0.39 -14.45 3.16
N LYS A 109 -0.30 -14.70 4.27
CA LYS A 109 0.04 -15.77 5.22
C LYS A 109 -0.41 -17.14 4.71
N ASP A 110 -1.57 -17.16 4.06
CA ASP A 110 -2.18 -18.39 3.56
C ASP A 110 -2.05 -18.53 2.04
N PRO A 111 -1.99 -19.78 1.51
CA PRO A 111 -1.92 -20.03 0.07
C PRO A 111 -3.12 -19.49 -0.73
N LEU A 112 -4.30 -19.45 -0.10
CA LEU A 112 -5.57 -19.05 -0.70
C LEU A 112 -6.39 -18.29 0.35
N PRO A 113 -7.26 -17.35 -0.07
CA PRO A 113 -8.17 -16.68 0.84
C PRO A 113 -9.26 -17.65 1.33
N THR A 114 -9.72 -17.44 2.56
CA THR A 114 -10.93 -18.12 3.07
C THR A 114 -12.16 -17.38 2.59
N LYS A 115 -13.19 -18.10 2.15
CA LYS A 115 -14.47 -17.51 1.74
C LYS A 115 -15.53 -17.75 2.80
N LYS A 116 -16.19 -16.68 3.25
CA LYS A 116 -17.40 -16.73 4.08
C LYS A 116 -18.48 -15.88 3.43
N ASP A 117 -19.61 -16.48 3.13
CA ASP A 117 -20.69 -15.87 2.35
C ASP A 117 -20.16 -15.29 1.02
N ASP A 118 -20.25 -13.99 0.80
CA ASP A 118 -19.71 -13.31 -0.39
C ASP A 118 -18.37 -12.59 -0.15
N THR A 119 -17.80 -12.75 1.04
CA THR A 119 -16.54 -12.10 1.45
C THR A 119 -15.38 -13.08 1.40
N TYR A 120 -14.31 -12.65 0.75
CA TYR A 120 -13.02 -13.32 0.74
C TYR A 120 -12.11 -12.65 1.76
N MET A 121 -11.57 -13.43 2.68
CA MET A 121 -10.73 -12.99 3.79
C MET A 121 -9.33 -13.57 3.59
N TRP A 122 -8.31 -12.70 3.63
CA TRP A 122 -6.93 -13.13 3.44
C TRP A 122 -6.02 -12.51 4.50
N PRO A 123 -5.55 -13.31 5.47
CA PRO A 123 -4.57 -12.86 6.45
C PRO A 123 -3.26 -12.48 5.76
N CYS A 124 -2.71 -11.33 6.14
CA CYS A 124 -1.46 -10.82 5.60
C CYS A 124 -0.67 -10.04 6.66
N THR A 125 0.61 -9.85 6.38
CA THR A 125 1.42 -8.82 7.05
C THR A 125 1.65 -7.69 6.06
N THR A 126 1.29 -6.47 6.44
CA THR A 126 1.68 -5.26 5.71
C THR A 126 3.10 -4.91 6.09
N LYS A 127 3.95 -4.64 5.10
CA LYS A 127 5.32 -4.19 5.31
C LYS A 127 5.55 -2.91 4.52
N ILE A 128 5.98 -1.86 5.21
CA ILE A 128 6.39 -0.59 4.62
C ILE A 128 7.88 -0.40 4.94
N THR A 129 8.71 -0.35 3.91
CA THR A 129 10.10 0.09 4.05
C THR A 129 10.19 1.59 3.90
N ILE A 130 11.14 2.19 4.63
CA ILE A 130 11.41 3.62 4.63
C ILE A 130 12.91 3.82 4.42
N GLY A 131 13.26 4.76 3.53
CA GLY A 131 14.63 5.11 3.20
C GLY A 131 15.39 5.73 4.36
N GLU A 132 16.63 6.11 4.08
CA GLU A 132 17.59 6.51 5.12
C GLU A 132 17.30 7.88 5.76
N PHE A 133 16.44 8.67 5.15
CA PHE A 133 16.08 10.00 5.61
C PHE A 133 14.61 10.29 5.35
N ALA A 134 14.09 11.27 6.11
CA ALA A 134 12.84 11.96 5.82
C ALA A 134 13.10 13.46 5.71
N VAL A 135 12.33 14.14 4.87
CA VAL A 135 12.27 15.59 4.79
C VAL A 135 10.87 16.04 5.15
N SER A 136 10.76 16.97 6.09
CA SER A 136 9.50 17.61 6.50
C SER A 136 9.79 19.07 6.83
N ASP A 137 8.91 19.98 6.45
CA ASP A 137 9.09 21.43 6.67
C ASP A 137 10.46 21.96 6.19
N GLY A 138 10.92 21.43 5.04
CA GLY A 138 12.21 21.78 4.43
C GLY A 138 13.44 21.30 5.18
N ARG A 139 13.30 20.45 6.21
CA ARG A 139 14.40 19.92 7.01
C ARG A 139 14.54 18.41 6.81
N ALA A 140 15.72 17.99 6.40
CA ALA A 140 16.08 16.58 6.31
C ALA A 140 16.54 16.04 7.67
N ARG A 141 16.11 14.83 8.01
CA ARG A 141 16.54 14.09 9.20
C ARG A 141 16.85 12.65 8.83
N ASP A 142 17.85 12.08 9.49
CA ASP A 142 18.20 10.68 9.29
C ASP A 142 17.24 9.76 10.02
N ILE A 143 16.98 8.61 9.42
CA ILE A 143 16.19 7.53 9.97
C ILE A 143 17.16 6.40 10.32
N SER A 144 17.21 6.05 11.61
CA SER A 144 18.01 4.94 12.10
C SER A 144 17.51 3.62 11.50
N SER A 145 18.42 2.68 11.23
CA SER A 145 18.10 1.45 10.51
C SER A 145 17.00 0.60 11.15
N ASP A 146 16.91 0.62 12.49
CA ASP A 146 15.87 -0.05 13.28
C ASP A 146 14.46 0.55 13.09
N LYS A 147 14.34 1.72 12.46
CA LYS A 147 13.07 2.42 12.19
C LYS A 147 12.73 2.51 10.70
N ARG A 148 13.51 1.82 9.84
CA ARG A 148 13.33 1.82 8.38
C ARG A 148 12.31 0.79 7.90
N GLU A 149 11.63 0.12 8.81
CA GLU A 149 10.62 -0.88 8.51
C GLU A 149 9.45 -0.76 9.48
N ILE A 150 8.25 -0.73 8.94
CA ILE A 150 6.99 -0.81 9.69
C ILE A 150 6.30 -2.09 9.23
N THR A 151 5.95 -2.94 10.18
CA THR A 151 5.17 -4.15 9.93
C THR A 151 3.93 -4.17 10.80
N ASP A 152 2.80 -4.55 10.20
CA ASP A 152 1.56 -4.74 10.94
C ASP A 152 0.77 -5.91 10.35
N ASP A 153 0.13 -6.68 11.22
CA ASP A 153 -0.68 -7.82 10.83
C ASP A 153 -2.12 -7.37 10.53
N ALA A 154 -2.65 -7.82 9.40
CA ALA A 154 -3.98 -7.43 8.94
C ALA A 154 -4.72 -8.59 8.29
N GLU A 155 -6.03 -8.45 8.13
CA GLU A 155 -6.84 -9.36 7.32
C GLU A 155 -7.56 -8.56 6.22
N MET A 156 -7.23 -8.89 4.97
CA MET A 156 -7.82 -8.25 3.80
C MET A 156 -9.19 -8.83 3.54
N HIS A 157 -10.22 -7.99 3.44
CA HIS A 157 -11.56 -8.43 3.06
C HIS A 157 -11.89 -7.89 1.66
N LEU A 158 -12.40 -8.76 0.80
CA LEU A 158 -12.83 -8.39 -0.55
C LEU A 158 -14.17 -9.03 -0.88
N THR A 159 -15.04 -8.25 -1.52
CA THR A 159 -16.29 -8.74 -2.11
C THR A 159 -16.25 -8.55 -3.62
N TYR A 160 -17.00 -9.37 -4.37
CA TYR A 160 -17.11 -9.22 -5.81
C TYR A 160 -18.47 -8.62 -6.18
N LYS A 161 -18.49 -7.37 -6.62
CA LYS A 161 -19.69 -6.59 -6.95
C LYS A 161 -19.48 -5.87 -8.28
N ASP A 162 -20.51 -5.79 -9.11
CA ASP A 162 -20.49 -5.08 -10.40
C ASP A 162 -19.28 -5.41 -11.28
N ASN A 163 -18.95 -6.70 -11.37
CA ASN A 163 -17.81 -7.25 -12.11
C ASN A 163 -16.43 -6.74 -11.63
N LYS A 164 -16.30 -6.32 -10.38
CA LYS A 164 -15.05 -5.86 -9.78
C LYS A 164 -14.86 -6.39 -8.36
N TRP A 165 -13.60 -6.60 -7.97
CA TRP A 165 -13.25 -6.78 -6.57
C TRP A 165 -13.30 -5.43 -5.85
N VAL A 166 -14.05 -5.37 -4.75
CA VAL A 166 -14.12 -4.22 -3.85
C VAL A 166 -13.39 -4.58 -2.58
N ILE A 167 -12.36 -3.81 -2.24
CA ILE A 167 -11.63 -3.96 -0.97
C ILE A 167 -12.45 -3.29 0.13
N SER A 168 -12.84 -4.04 1.15
CA SER A 168 -13.41 -3.56 2.41
C SER A 168 -12.38 -3.82 3.47
N THR A 169 -11.83 -2.79 4.13
CA THR A 169 -10.85 -3.02 5.19
C THR A 169 -11.52 -2.71 6.51
N ASP A 170 -12.03 -3.75 7.17
CA ASP A 170 -12.64 -3.63 8.51
C ASP A 170 -11.60 -3.27 9.58
N ALA A 171 -10.33 -3.56 9.33
CA ALA A 171 -9.23 -3.01 10.09
C ALA A 171 -8.84 -1.66 9.49
N LEU A 172 -9.00 -0.61 10.30
CA LEU A 172 -8.07 0.51 10.30
C LEU A 172 -6.69 -0.08 10.01
N PHE A 173 -6.05 0.29 8.88
CA PHE A 173 -4.69 -0.15 8.54
C PHE A 173 -3.67 0.12 9.66
N PHE A 174 -4.09 0.88 10.70
CA PHE A 174 -3.34 1.28 11.87
C PHE A 174 -4.25 1.46 13.10
N SER A 175 -4.97 0.42 13.55
CA SER A 175 -5.50 0.47 14.93
C SER A 175 -4.45 0.02 15.94
N SER A 176 -3.63 0.96 16.42
CA SER A 176 -3.31 1.10 17.85
C SER A 176 -2.38 2.27 18.11
N ALA A 177 -2.96 3.45 18.35
CA ALA A 177 -2.27 4.52 19.07
C ALA A 177 -3.13 5.06 20.22
N THR A 178 -3.69 4.17 21.04
CA THR A 178 -4.08 4.51 22.42
C THR A 178 -4.05 3.27 23.31
N SER A 179 -2.85 2.86 23.74
CA SER A 179 -2.56 2.46 25.13
C SER A 179 -1.08 2.04 25.23
N GLY A 180 -0.22 3.03 25.47
CA GLY A 180 1.21 2.80 25.66
C GLY A 180 1.83 4.06 26.21
N THR A 181 1.47 4.41 27.44
CA THR A 181 2.25 5.34 28.25
C THR A 181 3.72 4.95 28.19
N ASN A 182 4.56 5.83 27.66
CA ASN A 182 5.87 6.07 28.22
C ASN A 182 6.22 7.54 28.04
N LYS A 183 6.10 8.26 29.16
CA LYS A 183 6.89 9.46 29.41
C LYS A 183 8.36 9.07 29.33
N VAL A 184 9.13 9.76 28.50
CA VAL A 184 10.42 10.34 28.91
C VAL A 184 10.47 11.74 28.35
#